data_AF-A0A7X7UH74-F1
#
_entry.id   AF-A0A7X7UH74-F1
#
_cell.length_a   1.000
_cell.length_b   1.000
_cell.length_c   1.000
_cell.angle_alpha   90.00
_cell.angle_beta   90.00
_cell.angle_gamma   90.00
#
_symmetry.space_group_name_H-M   'P 1'
#
loop_
_entity.id
_entity.type
_entity.pdbx_description
1 polymer ?
#
loop_
_entity_poly.entity_id
_entity_poly.type
_entity_poly.pdbx_seq_one_letter_code
_entity_poly.pdbx_strand_id
1 'polypeptide(L)'
;MSPRSWISRNPEPIIAALLFGLWVFGYYIVGSFFDPADAYELNTVADESIPFVPIFIYPYLALYAVFLLPFFLVRDRQFFRVIAWSYITVMIFCYLLFWSFPVMMRRPEIQVVDFTHWVIDTVYRNDVPANCFPSMHAAMSMMSALSIYHVDRRRGAIVLFVTMMIGASAILVKQHYIADILAGYAIAAISFYAYFKQRILEVITPRLKRVPQAIEHIVDEALEKRLEGIIDRRVEEKFKSLMAEWENSRRTPPSP
;
A
#
# COMPACT_ATOMS: atom_id res chain seq x y z
N MET A 1 -22.29 -0.64 -25.85
CA MET A 1 -21.50 0.26 -24.97
C MET A 1 -20.21 0.61 -25.71
N SER A 2 -19.87 1.90 -25.87
CA SER A 2 -18.71 2.28 -26.69
C SER A 2 -17.39 2.01 -25.94
N PRO A 3 -16.28 1.68 -26.63
CA PRO A 3 -14.98 1.44 -25.99
C PRO A 3 -14.54 2.60 -25.07
N ARG A 4 -14.75 3.85 -25.50
CA ARG A 4 -14.47 5.05 -24.69
C ARG A 4 -15.27 5.10 -23.39
N SER A 5 -16.54 4.71 -23.42
CA SER A 5 -17.42 4.68 -22.24
C SER A 5 -17.11 3.53 -21.27
N TRP A 6 -16.49 2.45 -21.76
CA TRP A 6 -16.03 1.34 -20.92
C TRP A 6 -14.73 1.68 -20.20
N ILE A 7 -13.78 2.29 -20.93
CA ILE A 7 -12.49 2.73 -20.41
C ILE A 7 -12.66 3.76 -19.29
N SER A 8 -13.53 4.77 -19.48
CA SER A 8 -13.77 5.78 -18.44
C SER A 8 -14.42 5.21 -17.18
N ARG A 9 -15.07 4.05 -17.28
CA ARG A 9 -15.72 3.34 -16.17
C ARG A 9 -14.82 2.28 -15.53
N ASN A 10 -13.75 1.84 -16.21
CA ASN A 10 -12.85 0.80 -15.74
C ASN A 10 -11.39 1.17 -16.05
N PRO A 11 -10.81 2.18 -15.35
CA PRO A 11 -9.42 2.57 -15.57
C PRO A 11 -8.40 1.53 -15.07
N GLU A 12 -8.82 0.54 -14.27
CA GLU A 12 -7.97 -0.41 -13.57
C GLU A 12 -7.08 -1.24 -14.51
N PRO A 13 -7.57 -1.83 -15.62
CA PRO A 13 -6.73 -2.59 -16.55
C PRO A 13 -5.71 -1.71 -17.28
N ILE A 14 -6.04 -0.44 -17.55
CA ILE A 14 -5.11 0.51 -18.17
C ILE A 14 -3.98 0.84 -17.19
N ILE A 15 -4.33 1.11 -15.93
CA ILE A 15 -3.32 1.36 -14.89
C ILE A 15 -2.44 0.12 -14.70
N ALA A 16 -3.01 -1.08 -14.69
CA ALA A 16 -2.24 -2.32 -14.60
C ALA A 16 -1.26 -2.47 -15.79
N ALA A 17 -1.71 -2.19 -17.01
CA ALA A 17 -0.86 -2.22 -18.20
C ALA A 17 0.25 -1.16 -18.16
N LEU A 18 -0.06 0.05 -17.68
CA LEU A 18 0.94 1.12 -17.51
C LEU A 18 1.97 0.76 -16.43
N LEU A 19 1.54 0.17 -15.31
CA LEU A 19 2.44 -0.29 -14.25
C LEU A 19 3.32 -1.44 -14.72
N PHE A 20 2.77 -2.39 -15.48
CA PHE A 20 3.55 -3.45 -16.10
C PHE A 20 4.56 -2.90 -17.10
N GLY A 21 4.16 -1.92 -17.92
CA GLY A 21 5.05 -1.22 -18.85
C GLY A 21 6.17 -0.47 -18.12
N LEU A 22 5.85 0.27 -17.05
CA LEU A 22 6.82 0.95 -16.20
C LEU A 22 7.79 -0.03 -15.53
N TRP A 23 7.28 -1.18 -15.11
CA TRP A 23 8.07 -2.26 -14.53
C TRP A 23 9.08 -2.81 -15.55
N VAL A 24 8.62 -3.26 -16.72
CA VAL A 24 9.50 -3.79 -17.77
C VAL A 24 10.50 -2.73 -18.24
N PHE A 25 10.02 -1.55 -18.61
CA PHE A 25 10.86 -0.52 -19.21
C PHE A 25 11.90 0.03 -18.22
N GLY A 26 11.49 0.32 -16.98
CA GLY A 26 12.41 0.80 -15.95
C GLY A 26 13.47 -0.24 -15.61
N TYR A 27 13.09 -1.52 -15.53
CA TYR A 27 14.00 -2.63 -15.28
C TYR A 27 15.12 -2.73 -16.33
N TYR A 28 14.76 -2.72 -17.61
CA TYR A 28 15.75 -2.77 -18.70
C TYR A 28 16.55 -1.48 -18.85
N ILE A 29 15.93 -0.32 -18.66
CA ILE A 29 16.65 0.96 -18.72
C ILE A 29 17.74 1.01 -17.67
N VAL A 30 17.41 0.79 -16.40
CA VAL A 30 18.41 0.87 -15.32
C VAL A 30 19.51 -0.16 -15.55
N GLY A 31 19.13 -1.36 -15.97
CA GLY A 31 20.06 -2.42 -16.34
C GLY A 31 21.03 -2.08 -17.46
N SER A 32 20.61 -1.25 -18.42
CA SER A 32 21.43 -0.91 -19.58
C SER A 32 22.61 0.03 -19.28
N PHE A 33 22.65 0.64 -18.09
CA PHE A 33 23.72 1.55 -17.69
C PHE A 33 24.92 0.88 -17.05
N PHE A 34 24.84 -0.42 -16.73
CA PHE A 34 25.88 -1.12 -15.98
C PHE A 34 26.36 -2.35 -16.74
N ASP A 35 27.68 -2.50 -16.84
CA ASP A 35 28.28 -3.75 -17.25
C ASP A 35 28.23 -4.72 -16.07
N PRO A 36 27.70 -5.95 -16.22
CA PRO A 36 27.75 -6.95 -15.16
C PRO A 36 29.18 -7.21 -14.65
N ALA A 37 30.23 -6.97 -15.43
CA ALA A 37 31.62 -7.10 -14.96
C ALA A 37 31.96 -6.16 -13.78
N ASP A 38 31.26 -5.03 -13.64
CA ASP A 38 31.47 -4.03 -12.59
C ASP A 38 30.49 -4.19 -11.41
N ALA A 39 29.60 -5.19 -11.45
CA ALA A 39 28.58 -5.40 -10.43
C ALA A 39 29.11 -6.16 -9.21
N TYR A 40 28.51 -5.89 -8.04
CA TYR A 40 28.85 -6.59 -6.80
C TYR A 40 28.25 -8.00 -6.76
N GLU A 41 28.88 -8.89 -6.01
CA GLU A 41 28.32 -10.20 -5.67
C GLU A 41 28.03 -10.26 -4.17
N LEU A 42 26.85 -10.77 -3.80
CA LEU A 42 26.41 -10.91 -2.41
C LEU A 42 26.35 -12.37 -1.96
N ASN A 43 27.06 -13.28 -2.65
CA ASN A 43 27.05 -14.70 -2.31
C ASN A 43 27.54 -14.91 -0.87
N THR A 44 26.80 -15.74 -0.13
CA THR A 44 27.21 -16.22 1.17
C THR A 44 27.48 -17.73 1.11
N VAL A 45 28.12 -18.27 2.15
CA VAL A 45 28.29 -19.72 2.33
C VAL A 45 26.94 -20.46 2.29
N ALA A 46 25.87 -19.81 2.77
CA ALA A 46 24.52 -20.37 2.69
C ALA A 46 24.03 -20.44 1.24
N ASP A 47 24.21 -19.39 0.44
CA ASP A 47 23.81 -19.38 -0.98
C ASP A 47 24.57 -20.41 -1.81
N GLU A 48 25.85 -20.60 -1.52
CA GLU A 48 26.71 -21.61 -2.17
C GLU A 48 26.28 -23.03 -1.85
N SER A 49 25.79 -23.28 -0.63
CA SER A 49 25.34 -24.61 -0.20
C SER A 49 24.02 -25.07 -0.85
N ILE A 50 23.24 -24.14 -1.40
CA ILE A 50 21.95 -24.46 -2.01
C ILE A 50 22.17 -25.07 -3.40
N PRO A 51 21.62 -26.26 -3.70
CA PRO A 51 21.78 -26.86 -5.02
C PRO A 51 20.99 -26.09 -6.09
N PHE A 52 21.47 -26.13 -7.32
CA PHE A 52 20.69 -25.71 -8.48
C PHE A 52 19.63 -26.78 -8.80
N VAL A 53 18.35 -26.39 -8.82
CA VAL A 53 17.21 -27.31 -9.03
C VAL A 53 16.31 -26.80 -10.16
N PRO A 54 16.55 -27.21 -11.42
CA PRO A 54 15.89 -26.68 -12.62
C PRO A 54 14.36 -26.65 -12.58
N ILE A 55 13.72 -27.68 -12.02
CA ILE A 55 12.25 -27.82 -12.03
C ILE A 55 11.52 -26.65 -11.33
N PHE A 56 12.22 -25.91 -10.46
CA PHE A 56 11.67 -24.76 -9.77
C PHE A 56 11.49 -23.53 -10.66
N ILE A 57 11.91 -23.58 -11.93
CA ILE A 57 11.66 -22.49 -12.87
C ILE A 57 10.17 -22.22 -13.09
N TYR A 58 9.32 -23.25 -13.01
CA TYR A 58 7.88 -23.09 -13.21
C TYR A 58 7.18 -22.34 -12.07
N PRO A 59 7.40 -22.68 -10.78
CA PRO A 59 7.00 -21.82 -9.68
C PRO A 59 7.54 -20.39 -9.78
N TYR A 60 8.78 -20.21 -10.24
CA TYR A 60 9.36 -18.88 -10.41
C TYR A 60 8.58 -18.05 -11.44
N LEU A 61 8.26 -18.62 -12.60
CA LEU A 61 7.48 -17.95 -13.65
C LEU A 61 6.05 -17.55 -13.22
N ALA A 62 5.51 -18.12 -12.13
CA ALA A 62 4.22 -17.70 -11.57
C ALA A 62 4.22 -16.21 -11.14
N LEU A 63 5.40 -15.60 -10.95
CA LEU A 63 5.56 -14.18 -10.61
C LEU A 63 4.79 -13.24 -11.54
N TYR A 64 4.74 -13.55 -12.84
CA TYR A 64 4.11 -12.66 -13.83
C TYR A 64 2.60 -12.63 -13.65
N ALA A 65 2.01 -13.78 -13.30
CA ALA A 65 0.60 -13.88 -12.98
C ALA A 65 0.31 -13.22 -11.61
N VAL A 66 1.12 -13.54 -10.59
CA VAL A 66 0.93 -13.03 -9.22
C VAL A 66 1.00 -11.51 -9.16
N PHE A 67 1.91 -10.88 -9.90
CA PHE A 67 1.99 -9.42 -10.01
C PHE A 67 0.66 -8.78 -10.44
N LEU A 68 -0.07 -9.43 -11.36
CA LEU A 68 -1.28 -8.85 -11.94
C LEU A 68 -2.55 -9.10 -11.11
N LEU A 69 -2.55 -10.10 -10.21
CA LEU A 69 -3.73 -10.51 -9.45
C LEU A 69 -4.45 -9.39 -8.69
N PRO A 70 -3.77 -8.44 -8.00
CA PRO A 70 -4.46 -7.40 -7.24
C PRO A 70 -5.33 -6.53 -8.14
N PHE A 71 -4.92 -6.31 -9.38
CA PHE A 71 -5.66 -5.45 -10.33
C PHE A 71 -6.97 -6.09 -10.81
N PHE A 72 -7.13 -7.40 -10.67
CA PHE A 72 -8.37 -8.12 -10.99
C PHE A 72 -9.23 -8.43 -9.76
N LEU A 73 -8.60 -8.61 -8.60
CA LEU A 73 -9.28 -9.05 -7.39
C LEU A 73 -9.72 -7.88 -6.49
N VAL A 74 -9.04 -6.74 -6.55
CA VAL A 74 -9.35 -5.57 -5.74
C VAL A 74 -10.32 -4.65 -6.49
N ARG A 75 -11.53 -4.47 -5.94
CA ARG A 75 -12.59 -3.64 -6.55
C ARG A 75 -12.79 -2.28 -5.88
N ASP A 76 -12.24 -2.08 -4.69
CA ASP A 76 -12.29 -0.77 -4.02
C ASP A 76 -11.35 0.20 -4.76
N ARG A 77 -11.92 1.21 -5.41
CA ARG A 77 -11.17 2.18 -6.23
C ARG A 77 -10.18 3.02 -5.44
N GLN A 78 -10.51 3.36 -4.19
CA GLN A 78 -9.57 4.12 -3.36
C GLN A 78 -8.40 3.24 -2.99
N PHE A 79 -8.67 1.98 -2.64
CA PHE A 79 -7.67 1.01 -2.27
C PHE A 79 -6.79 0.63 -3.46
N PHE A 80 -7.37 0.49 -4.65
CA PHE A 80 -6.64 0.26 -5.89
C PHE A 80 -5.58 1.33 -6.16
N ARG A 81 -5.91 2.62 -5.95
CA ARG A 81 -4.91 3.70 -6.10
C ARG A 81 -3.76 3.57 -5.10
N VAL A 82 -4.05 3.18 -3.87
CA VAL A 82 -3.04 2.94 -2.84
C VAL A 82 -2.11 1.80 -3.25
N ILE A 83 -2.67 0.71 -3.78
CA ILE A 83 -1.89 -0.40 -4.33
C ILE A 83 -0.98 0.09 -5.46
N ALA A 84 -1.53 0.82 -6.44
CA ALA A 84 -0.77 1.35 -7.57
C ALA A 84 0.41 2.23 -7.10
N TRP A 85 0.17 3.14 -6.16
CA TRP A 85 1.24 3.97 -5.58
C TRP A 85 2.27 3.15 -4.82
N SER A 86 1.84 2.15 -4.04
CA SER A 86 2.75 1.27 -3.30
C SER A 86 3.67 0.50 -4.27
N TYR A 87 3.13 0.02 -5.40
CA TYR A 87 3.89 -0.59 -6.49
C TYR A 87 4.90 0.37 -7.10
N ILE A 88 4.51 1.61 -7.39
CA ILE A 88 5.42 2.66 -7.91
C ILE A 88 6.56 2.93 -6.92
N THR A 89 6.27 3.06 -5.63
CA THR A 89 7.29 3.29 -4.60
C THR A 89 8.28 2.14 -4.51
N VAL A 90 7.80 0.89 -4.53
CA VAL A 90 8.67 -0.29 -4.55
C VAL A 90 9.56 -0.27 -5.79
N MET A 91 8.98 0.00 -6.98
CA MET A 91 9.74 0.08 -8.23
C MET A 91 10.84 1.14 -8.17
N ILE A 92 10.51 2.36 -7.76
CA ILE A 92 11.48 3.45 -7.64
C ILE A 92 12.60 3.07 -6.66
N PHE A 93 12.26 2.49 -5.51
CA PHE A 93 13.26 2.12 -4.51
C PHE A 93 14.21 1.03 -5.02
N CYS A 94 13.68 -0.01 -5.68
CA CYS A 94 14.49 -1.01 -6.36
C CYS A 94 15.39 -0.39 -7.44
N TYR A 95 14.85 0.49 -8.29
CA TYR A 95 15.64 1.15 -9.34
C TYR A 95 16.77 2.03 -8.78
N LEU A 96 16.53 2.73 -7.68
CA LEU A 96 17.57 3.50 -6.99
C LEU A 96 18.69 2.60 -6.46
N LEU A 97 18.34 1.43 -5.91
CA LEU A 97 19.32 0.45 -5.44
C LEU A 97 20.06 -0.23 -6.59
N PHE A 98 19.37 -0.65 -7.66
CA PHE A 98 20.02 -1.18 -8.86
C PHE A 98 21.01 -0.18 -9.46
N TRP A 99 20.66 1.11 -9.44
CA TRP A 99 21.53 2.17 -9.93
C TRP A 99 22.73 2.45 -9.01
N SER A 100 22.50 2.54 -7.71
CA SER A 100 23.56 2.94 -6.75
C SER A 100 24.43 1.77 -6.28
N PHE A 101 23.91 0.56 -6.36
CA PHE A 101 24.53 -0.67 -5.88
C PHE A 101 24.14 -1.85 -6.79
N PRO A 102 24.64 -1.88 -8.05
CA PRO A 102 24.32 -2.95 -8.99
C PRO A 102 24.88 -4.27 -8.47
N VAL A 103 24.01 -5.27 -8.30
CA VAL A 103 24.39 -6.60 -7.81
C VAL A 103 24.08 -7.62 -8.88
N MET A 104 25.03 -8.52 -9.12
CA MET A 104 24.84 -9.65 -10.01
C MET A 104 24.93 -10.99 -9.28
N MET A 105 24.31 -11.98 -9.88
CA MET A 105 24.47 -13.38 -9.52
C MET A 105 25.14 -14.13 -10.65
N ARG A 106 26.22 -14.87 -10.34
CA ARG A 106 26.83 -15.79 -11.28
C ARG A 106 25.91 -16.98 -11.50
N ARG A 107 25.31 -17.03 -12.68
CA ARG A 107 24.40 -18.10 -13.10
C ARG A 107 25.21 -19.29 -13.63
N PRO A 108 24.78 -20.54 -13.37
CA PRO A 108 25.43 -21.71 -13.96
C PRO A 108 25.26 -21.70 -15.49
N GLU A 109 26.26 -22.19 -16.21
CA GLU A 109 26.13 -22.42 -17.66
C GLU A 109 25.09 -23.53 -17.91
N ILE A 110 24.09 -23.22 -18.72
CA ILE A 110 22.98 -24.14 -19.00
C ILE A 110 23.23 -24.83 -20.35
N GLN A 111 23.43 -26.15 -20.32
CA GLN A 111 23.33 -26.98 -21.51
C GLN A 111 21.86 -27.33 -21.75
N VAL A 112 21.32 -26.93 -22.91
CA VAL A 112 19.91 -27.16 -23.25
C VAL A 112 19.72 -28.62 -23.67
N VAL A 113 19.35 -29.47 -22.70
CA VAL A 113 19.12 -30.91 -22.91
C VAL A 113 17.64 -31.29 -22.94
N ASP A 114 16.77 -30.44 -22.39
CA ASP A 114 15.32 -30.62 -22.38
C ASP A 114 14.59 -29.26 -22.37
N PHE A 115 13.25 -29.32 -22.35
CA PHE A 115 12.41 -28.12 -22.31
C PHE A 115 12.61 -27.28 -21.04
N THR A 116 12.88 -27.90 -19.88
CA THR A 116 13.11 -27.18 -18.62
C THR A 116 14.38 -26.34 -18.72
N HIS A 117 15.47 -26.92 -19.22
CA HIS A 117 16.73 -26.21 -19.44
C HIS A 117 16.58 -25.10 -20.50
N TRP A 118 15.78 -25.33 -21.54
CA TRP A 118 15.46 -24.28 -22.53
C TRP A 118 14.73 -23.09 -21.89
N VAL A 119 13.77 -23.35 -21.00
CA VAL A 119 13.05 -22.29 -20.28
C VAL A 119 14.02 -21.49 -19.40
N ILE A 120 14.90 -22.16 -18.65
CA ILE A 120 15.89 -21.49 -17.79
C ILE A 120 16.86 -20.66 -18.62
N ASP A 121 17.43 -21.22 -19.69
CA ASP A 121 18.34 -20.50 -20.59
C ASP A 121 17.65 -19.26 -21.20
N THR A 122 16.37 -19.38 -21.57
CA THR A 122 15.58 -18.25 -22.06
C THR A 122 15.43 -17.17 -20.98
N VAL A 123 15.09 -17.54 -19.74
CA VAL A 123 14.98 -16.58 -18.62
C VAL A 123 16.34 -15.92 -18.36
N TYR A 124 17.42 -16.70 -18.31
CA TYR A 124 18.76 -16.18 -18.04
C TYR A 124 19.25 -15.19 -19.10
N ARG A 125 18.92 -15.41 -20.38
CA ARG A 125 19.32 -14.50 -21.47
C ARG A 125 18.51 -13.21 -21.54
N ASN A 126 17.25 -13.27 -21.13
CA ASN A 126 16.35 -12.11 -21.20
C ASN A 126 16.35 -11.29 -19.91
N ASP A 127 16.83 -11.86 -18.80
CA ASP A 127 16.87 -11.15 -17.53
C ASP A 127 18.18 -10.37 -17.35
N VAL A 128 18.05 -9.12 -16.89
CA VAL A 128 19.19 -8.21 -16.70
C VAL A 128 20.08 -8.74 -15.56
N PRO A 129 21.38 -8.97 -15.81
CA PRO A 129 22.26 -9.63 -14.83
C PRO A 129 22.58 -8.76 -13.61
N ALA A 130 22.63 -7.42 -13.73
CA ALA A 130 23.06 -6.49 -12.68
C ALA A 130 21.93 -5.94 -11.78
N ASN A 131 20.70 -6.43 -11.93
CA ASN A 131 19.52 -5.99 -11.15
C ASN A 131 19.10 -6.99 -10.06
N CYS A 132 20.05 -7.70 -9.43
CA CYS A 132 19.70 -8.76 -8.48
C CYS A 132 19.18 -8.23 -7.13
N PHE A 133 19.88 -7.26 -6.52
CA PHE A 133 19.55 -6.78 -5.17
C PHE A 133 18.89 -5.39 -5.20
N PRO A 134 17.73 -5.21 -4.54
CA PRO A 134 16.86 -6.22 -3.94
C PRO A 134 16.00 -6.91 -5.02
N SER A 135 15.50 -8.12 -4.74
CA SER A 135 14.69 -8.83 -5.72
C SER A 135 13.35 -8.11 -5.96
N MET A 136 13.24 -7.44 -7.11
CA MET A 136 12.01 -6.78 -7.53
C MET A 136 10.90 -7.82 -7.73
N HIS A 137 11.19 -8.98 -8.30
CA HIS A 137 10.24 -10.09 -8.45
C HIS A 137 9.60 -10.50 -7.11
N ALA A 138 10.43 -10.66 -6.06
CA ALA A 138 9.97 -10.98 -4.71
C ALA A 138 9.13 -9.83 -4.12
N ALA A 139 9.59 -8.58 -4.26
CA ALA A 139 8.90 -7.41 -3.75
C ALA A 139 7.50 -7.25 -4.37
N MET A 140 7.40 -7.38 -5.69
CA MET A 140 6.15 -7.22 -6.44
C MET A 140 5.14 -8.34 -6.10
N SER A 141 5.63 -9.57 -5.91
CA SER A 141 4.81 -10.71 -5.49
C SER A 141 4.33 -10.57 -4.04
N MET A 142 5.17 -10.04 -3.15
CA MET A 142 4.79 -9.77 -1.76
C MET A 142 3.77 -8.62 -1.66
N MET A 143 3.97 -7.54 -2.42
CA MET A 143 3.00 -6.45 -2.53
C MET A 143 1.64 -6.96 -2.99
N SER A 144 1.63 -7.89 -3.96
CA SER A 144 0.41 -8.56 -4.43
C SER A 144 -0.27 -9.34 -3.32
N ALA A 145 0.48 -10.21 -2.64
CA ALA A 145 -0.02 -11.04 -1.55
C ALA A 145 -0.64 -10.20 -0.43
N LEU A 146 0.07 -9.15 0.05
CA LEU A 146 -0.42 -8.27 1.10
C LEU A 146 -1.67 -7.49 0.67
N SER A 147 -1.69 -7.00 -0.57
CA SER A 147 -2.85 -6.28 -1.15
C SER A 147 -4.09 -7.14 -1.20
N ILE A 148 -3.96 -8.39 -1.63
CA ILE A 148 -5.08 -9.33 -1.70
C ILE A 148 -5.46 -9.78 -0.30
N TYR A 149 -4.50 -10.04 0.60
CA TYR A 149 -4.75 -10.44 1.98
C TYR A 149 -5.58 -9.41 2.75
N HIS A 150 -5.38 -8.13 2.46
CA HIS A 150 -6.17 -7.07 3.08
C HIS A 150 -7.65 -7.11 2.74
N VAL A 151 -8.00 -7.50 1.50
CA VAL A 151 -9.41 -7.54 1.04
C VAL A 151 -10.04 -8.93 1.18
N ASP A 152 -9.25 -9.98 1.05
CA ASP A 152 -9.66 -11.38 1.15
C ASP A 152 -8.52 -12.19 1.76
N ARG A 153 -8.63 -12.46 3.07
CA ARG A 153 -7.59 -13.17 3.83
C ARG A 153 -7.31 -14.57 3.29
N ARG A 154 -8.33 -15.27 2.77
CA ARG A 154 -8.17 -16.64 2.25
C ARG A 154 -7.38 -16.61 0.95
N ARG A 155 -7.79 -15.78 -0.01
CA ARG A 155 -7.06 -15.63 -1.28
C ARG A 155 -5.67 -15.07 -1.05
N GLY A 156 -5.53 -14.09 -0.17
CA GLY A 156 -4.24 -13.52 0.18
C GLY A 156 -3.30 -14.52 0.83
N ALA A 157 -3.79 -15.43 1.68
CA ALA A 157 -2.96 -16.47 2.28
C ALA A 157 -2.43 -17.44 1.22
N ILE A 158 -3.26 -17.80 0.24
CA ILE A 158 -2.86 -18.63 -0.90
C ILE A 158 -1.79 -17.90 -1.72
N VAL A 159 -2.03 -16.63 -2.07
CA VAL A 159 -1.06 -15.84 -2.85
C VAL A 159 0.23 -15.64 -2.06
N LEU A 160 0.18 -15.44 -0.75
CA LEU A 160 1.37 -15.36 0.11
C LEU A 160 2.17 -16.65 0.07
N PHE A 161 1.52 -17.81 0.17
CA PHE A 161 2.19 -19.10 0.02
C PHE A 161 2.87 -19.24 -1.34
N VAL A 162 2.18 -18.87 -2.43
CA VAL A 162 2.76 -18.86 -3.78
C VAL A 162 3.94 -17.87 -3.86
N THR A 163 3.85 -16.70 -3.24
CA THR A 163 4.93 -15.72 -3.15
C THR A 163 6.17 -16.30 -2.46
N MET A 164 6.01 -17.04 -1.36
CA MET A 164 7.13 -17.71 -0.68
C MET A 164 7.75 -18.79 -1.57
N MET A 165 6.93 -19.52 -2.33
CA MET A 165 7.42 -20.49 -3.34
C MET A 165 8.17 -19.81 -4.47
N ILE A 166 7.72 -18.64 -4.96
CA ILE A 166 8.44 -17.82 -5.94
C ILE A 166 9.82 -17.43 -5.40
N GLY A 167 9.91 -16.95 -4.15
CA GLY A 167 11.20 -16.59 -3.55
C GLY A 167 12.15 -17.78 -3.40
N ALA A 168 11.65 -18.90 -2.86
CA ALA A 168 12.44 -20.12 -2.77
C ALA A 168 12.90 -20.62 -4.15
N SER A 169 12.01 -20.56 -5.13
CA SER A 169 12.31 -20.99 -6.50
C SER A 169 13.37 -20.13 -7.17
N ALA A 170 13.35 -18.81 -6.96
CA ALA A 170 14.36 -17.89 -7.49
C ALA A 170 15.77 -18.23 -6.97
N ILE A 171 15.87 -18.65 -5.70
CA ILE A 171 17.14 -19.09 -5.10
C ILE A 171 17.57 -20.45 -5.69
N LEU A 172 16.65 -21.40 -5.78
CA LEU A 172 16.91 -22.76 -6.30
C LEU A 172 17.30 -22.77 -7.78
N VAL A 173 16.74 -21.84 -8.57
CA VAL A 173 17.14 -21.65 -9.98
C VAL A 173 18.27 -20.65 -10.13
N LYS A 174 19.00 -20.33 -9.05
CA LYS A 174 20.20 -19.48 -9.07
C LYS A 174 20.00 -18.12 -9.75
N GLN A 175 18.85 -17.51 -9.46
CA GLN A 175 18.48 -16.19 -9.98
C GLN A 175 18.63 -15.06 -8.98
N HIS A 176 18.52 -15.38 -7.68
CA HIS A 176 18.69 -14.43 -6.59
C HIS A 176 19.37 -15.09 -5.40
N TYR A 177 20.12 -14.29 -4.65
CA TYR A 177 20.60 -14.66 -3.32
C TYR A 177 19.45 -14.59 -2.30
N ILE A 178 19.62 -15.25 -1.15
CA ILE A 178 18.66 -15.18 -0.04
C ILE A 178 18.43 -13.72 0.38
N ALA A 179 19.50 -12.93 0.46
CA ALA A 179 19.45 -11.52 0.84
C ALA A 179 18.54 -10.70 -0.08
N ASP A 180 18.60 -10.95 -1.39
CA ASP A 180 17.79 -10.25 -2.40
C ASP A 180 16.30 -10.49 -2.15
N ILE A 181 15.92 -11.74 -1.88
CA ILE A 181 14.53 -12.14 -1.63
C ILE A 181 13.99 -11.51 -0.35
N LEU A 182 14.76 -11.61 0.74
CA LEU A 182 14.36 -11.04 2.03
C LEU A 182 14.26 -9.51 1.96
N ALA A 183 15.20 -8.84 1.30
CA ALA A 183 15.15 -7.39 1.09
C ALA A 183 13.93 -6.99 0.25
N GLY A 184 13.63 -7.72 -0.84
CA GLY A 184 12.44 -7.49 -1.66
C GLY A 184 11.15 -7.59 -0.85
N TYR A 185 11.00 -8.66 -0.05
CA TYR A 185 9.84 -8.83 0.83
C TYR A 185 9.74 -7.72 1.88
N ALA A 186 10.86 -7.32 2.49
CA ALA A 186 10.88 -6.26 3.48
C ALA A 186 10.45 -4.92 2.88
N ILE A 187 10.97 -4.53 1.72
CA ILE A 187 10.62 -3.29 1.02
C ILE A 187 9.13 -3.26 0.70
N ALA A 188 8.59 -4.37 0.18
CA ALA A 188 7.16 -4.48 -0.12
C ALA A 188 6.30 -4.33 1.14
N ALA A 189 6.66 -5.02 2.23
CA ALA A 189 5.95 -4.93 3.50
C ALA A 189 6.00 -3.50 4.06
N ILE A 190 7.17 -2.87 4.10
CA ILE A 190 7.36 -1.50 4.60
C ILE A 190 6.51 -0.52 3.78
N SER A 191 6.60 -0.59 2.44
CA SER A 191 5.81 0.27 1.55
C SER A 191 4.32 0.09 1.78
N PHE A 192 3.86 -1.16 1.84
CA PHE A 192 2.47 -1.50 2.14
C PHE A 192 2.02 -0.88 3.47
N TYR A 193 2.71 -1.15 4.58
CA TYR A 193 2.28 -0.61 5.87
C TYR A 193 2.36 0.91 5.95
N ALA A 194 3.33 1.56 5.28
CA ALA A 194 3.44 3.02 5.24
C ALA A 194 2.20 3.66 4.60
N TYR A 195 1.78 3.17 3.43
CA TYR A 195 0.61 3.68 2.72
C TYR A 195 -0.70 3.38 3.47
N PHE A 196 -0.80 2.23 4.13
CA PHE A 196 -2.00 1.86 4.87
C PHE A 196 -2.14 2.63 6.18
N LYS A 197 -1.04 2.86 6.89
CA LYS A 197 -1.03 3.72 8.08
C LYS A 197 -1.42 5.14 7.70
N GLN A 198 -0.87 5.68 6.61
CA GLN A 198 -1.24 7.01 6.11
C GLN A 198 -2.72 7.10 5.76
N ARG A 199 -3.30 6.10 5.08
CA ARG A 199 -4.74 6.09 4.78
C ARG A 199 -5.61 6.05 6.05
N ILE A 200 -5.24 5.24 7.04
CA ILE A 200 -5.94 5.22 8.33
C ILE A 200 -5.88 6.60 8.98
N LEU A 201 -4.71 7.25 8.98
CA LEU A 201 -4.56 8.60 9.50
C LEU A 201 -5.36 9.63 8.70
N GLU A 202 -5.37 9.57 7.37
CA GLU A 202 -6.14 10.47 6.51
C GLU A 202 -7.66 10.33 6.69
N VAL A 203 -8.15 9.11 6.95
CA VAL A 203 -9.57 8.87 7.21
C VAL A 203 -9.97 9.27 8.63
N ILE A 204 -9.11 9.00 9.61
CA ILE A 204 -9.39 9.25 11.03
C ILE A 204 -9.19 10.73 11.40
N THR A 205 -8.15 11.39 10.88
CA THR A 205 -7.80 12.77 11.29
C THR A 205 -8.94 13.77 11.09
N PRO A 206 -9.66 13.80 9.96
CA PRO A 206 -10.82 14.68 9.79
C PRO A 206 -11.98 14.34 10.73
N ARG A 207 -12.15 13.06 11.10
CA ARG A 207 -13.20 12.63 12.04
C ARG A 207 -12.85 13.01 13.48
N LEU A 208 -11.60 12.80 13.89
CA LEU A 208 -11.11 13.22 15.20
C LEU A 208 -11.20 14.73 15.38
N LYS A 209 -10.90 15.53 14.34
CA LYS A 209 -11.04 16.99 14.39
C LYS A 209 -12.49 17.47 14.58
N ARG A 210 -13.50 16.68 14.18
CA ARG A 210 -14.93 17.02 14.35
C ARG A 210 -15.45 16.73 15.76
N VAL A 211 -14.82 15.82 16.51
CA VAL A 211 -15.32 15.45 17.84
C VAL A 211 -15.21 16.62 18.83
N PRO A 212 -14.05 17.31 18.97
CA PRO A 212 -13.97 18.51 19.80
C PRO A 212 -14.94 19.61 19.36
N GLN A 213 -15.08 19.86 18.06
CA GLN A 213 -15.99 20.88 17.52
C GLN A 213 -17.47 20.59 17.84
N ALA A 214 -17.88 19.32 17.73
CA ALA A 214 -19.23 18.92 18.09
C ALA A 214 -19.48 19.04 19.60
N ILE A 215 -18.49 18.72 20.42
CA ILE A 215 -18.58 18.86 21.89
C ILE A 215 -18.68 20.34 22.27
N GLU A 216 -17.82 21.21 21.72
CA GLU A 216 -17.87 22.66 21.96
C GLU A 216 -19.25 23.22 21.60
N HIS A 217 -19.77 22.89 20.42
CA HIS A 217 -21.09 23.36 19.99
C HIS A 217 -22.23 22.91 20.91
N ILE A 218 -22.23 21.64 21.34
CA ILE A 218 -23.25 21.12 22.28
C ILE A 218 -23.15 21.81 23.64
N VAL A 219 -21.93 22.05 24.13
CA VAL A 219 -21.70 22.72 25.42
C VAL A 219 -22.18 24.17 25.35
N ASP A 220 -21.86 24.89 24.29
CA ASP A 220 -22.27 26.28 24.08
C ASP A 220 -23.80 26.40 23.98
N GLU A 221 -24.45 25.56 23.19
CA GLU A 221 -25.91 25.57 23.03
C GLU A 221 -26.64 25.23 24.35
N ALA A 222 -26.09 24.29 25.12
CA ALA A 222 -26.63 23.93 26.43
C ALA A 222 -26.44 25.05 27.47
N LEU A 223 -25.30 25.75 27.42
CA LEU A 223 -25.02 26.92 28.27
C LEU A 223 -25.96 28.07 27.95
N GLU A 224 -26.16 28.38 26.66
CA GLU A 224 -27.03 29.46 26.19
C GLU A 224 -28.49 29.22 26.61
N LYS A 225 -29.04 28.02 26.35
CA LYS A 225 -30.40 27.64 26.82
C LYS A 225 -30.55 27.74 28.34
N ARG A 226 -29.52 27.36 29.10
CA ARG A 226 -29.55 27.50 30.56
C ARG A 226 -29.55 28.95 30.99
N LEU A 227 -28.73 29.79 30.35
CA LEU A 227 -28.62 31.22 30.65
C LEU A 227 -29.93 31.95 30.34
N GLU A 228 -30.51 31.73 29.16
CA GLU A 228 -31.83 32.27 28.78
C GLU A 228 -32.90 31.87 29.81
N GLY A 229 -32.99 30.59 30.15
CA GLY A 229 -33.96 30.11 31.14
C GLY A 229 -33.72 30.59 32.57
N ILE A 230 -32.52 31.07 32.91
CA ILE A 230 -32.23 31.75 34.20
C ILE A 230 -32.63 33.22 34.12
N ILE A 231 -32.30 33.90 33.01
CA ILE A 231 -32.62 35.31 32.79
C ILE A 231 -34.13 35.50 32.77
N ASP A 232 -34.86 34.71 31.98
CA ASP A 232 -36.32 34.80 31.86
C ASP A 232 -37.01 34.64 33.22
N ARG A 233 -36.58 33.64 34.01
CA ARG A 233 -37.09 33.44 35.37
C ARG A 233 -36.85 34.65 36.26
N ARG A 234 -35.65 35.22 36.22
CA ARG A 234 -35.30 36.42 37.02
C ARG A 234 -36.10 37.64 36.61
N VAL A 235 -36.29 37.83 35.30
CA VAL A 235 -37.08 38.94 34.74
C VAL A 235 -38.53 38.78 35.17
N GLU A 236 -39.10 37.58 35.06
CA GLU A 236 -40.48 37.31 35.45
C GLU A 236 -40.71 37.49 36.96
N GLU A 237 -39.81 36.98 37.81
CA GLU A 237 -39.86 37.19 39.27
C GLU A 237 -39.82 38.68 39.62
N LYS A 238 -38.91 39.45 39.00
CA LYS A 238 -38.77 40.89 39.27
C LYS A 238 -39.95 41.70 38.74
N PHE A 239 -40.51 41.31 37.60
CA PHE A 239 -41.73 41.93 37.08
C PHE A 239 -42.91 41.69 38.01
N LYS A 240 -43.10 40.44 38.49
CA LYS A 240 -44.16 40.11 39.46
C LYS A 240 -44.00 40.88 40.77
N SER A 241 -42.78 41.04 41.28
CA SER A 241 -42.55 41.81 42.52
C SER A 241 -42.90 43.29 42.35
N LEU A 242 -42.49 43.92 41.23
CA LEU A 242 -42.79 45.31 40.93
C LEU A 242 -44.30 45.55 40.75
N MET A 243 -45.00 44.64 40.08
CA MET A 243 -46.45 44.72 39.92
C MET A 243 -47.17 44.59 41.27
N ALA A 244 -46.72 43.69 42.14
CA ALA A 244 -47.27 43.55 43.48
C ALA A 244 -47.05 44.81 44.33
N GLU A 245 -45.84 45.41 44.30
CA GLU A 245 -45.55 46.68 44.97
C GLU A 245 -46.43 47.82 44.47
N TRP A 246 -46.58 47.94 43.15
CA TRP A 246 -47.43 48.95 42.52
C TRP A 246 -48.91 48.79 42.89
N GLU A 247 -49.45 47.57 42.87
CA GLU A 247 -50.81 47.30 43.32
C GLU A 247 -51.02 47.63 44.80
N ASN A 248 -50.02 47.34 45.64
CA ASN A 248 -50.09 47.67 47.06
C ASN A 248 -50.08 49.19 47.29
N SER A 249 -49.26 49.94 46.54
CA SER A 249 -49.19 51.40 46.61
C SER A 249 -50.50 52.10 46.21
N ARG A 250 -51.33 51.45 45.37
CA ARG A 250 -52.67 51.94 44.99
C ARG A 250 -53.75 51.67 46.04
N ARG A 251 -53.53 50.69 46.93
CA ARG A 251 -54.50 50.30 47.97
C ARG A 251 -54.31 51.06 49.28
N THR A 252 -53.16 51.71 49.47
CA THR A 252 -52.90 52.62 50.59
C THR A 252 -53.16 54.07 50.17
N PRO A 253 -54.21 54.75 50.69
CA PRO A 253 -54.35 56.19 50.51
C PRO A 253 -53.17 56.90 51.19
N PRO A 254 -52.72 58.06 50.69
CA PRO A 254 -51.71 58.85 51.39
C PRO A 254 -52.21 59.17 52.80
N SER A 255 -51.43 58.81 53.81
CA SER A 255 -51.67 59.24 55.19
C SER A 255 -51.56 60.76 55.25
N PRO A 256 -52.52 61.45 55.90
CA PRO A 256 -52.56 62.91 55.98
C PRO A 256 -51.36 63.52 56.70
#